data_AF-A0A2S2PF98-F1
#
_entry.id   AF-A0A2S2PF98-F1
#
_cell.length_a   1.000
_cell.length_b   1.000
_cell.length_c   1.000
_cell.angle_alpha   90.00
_cell.angle_beta   90.00
_cell.angle_gamma   90.00
#
_symmetry.space_group_name_H-M   'P 1'
#
loop_
_entity.id
_entity.type
_entity.pdbx_description
1 polymer ?
#
loop_
_entity_poly.entity_id
_entity_poly.type
_entity_poly.pdbx_seq_one_letter_code
_entity_poly.pdbx_strand_id
1 'polypeptide(L)'
;RARSIYERALDTDHRNITLWLKYAELEMRHRQVMHARNLWDRAVVIMPRANQFWYKYTYMEEMLGNIAGARAVFERWMEWEPPEQAWLTYIKFELRYHEVDRARKIYSNFVMVHPDVTNWIRSARFEEQNGFIVGARSVFEKAVEFFGDDHINENLFIAFARFEERQKEV
;
A
#
# COMPACT_ATOMS: atom_id res chain seq x y z
N ARG A 1 -24.30 -17.70 19.98
CA ARG A 1 -25.28 -18.14 18.96
C ARG A 1 -25.03 -17.50 17.59
N ALA A 2 -24.73 -16.19 17.49
CA ALA A 2 -24.40 -15.58 16.20
C ALA A 2 -23.10 -16.13 15.57
N ARG A 3 -22.01 -16.27 16.34
CA ARG A 3 -20.73 -16.87 15.88
C ARG A 3 -20.89 -18.24 15.22
N SER A 4 -21.58 -19.16 15.90
CA SER A 4 -21.82 -20.51 15.38
C SER A 4 -22.62 -20.52 14.08
N ILE A 5 -23.46 -19.51 13.83
CA ILE A 5 -24.19 -19.36 12.56
C ILE A 5 -23.23 -18.89 11.47
N TYR A 6 -22.38 -17.89 11.77
CA TYR A 6 -21.38 -17.40 10.83
C TYR A 6 -20.33 -18.46 10.48
N GLU A 7 -19.80 -19.20 11.45
CA GLU A 7 -18.84 -20.29 11.17
C GLU A 7 -19.47 -21.34 10.25
N ARG A 8 -20.70 -21.79 10.52
CA ARG A 8 -21.40 -22.74 9.63
C ARG A 8 -21.65 -22.18 8.23
N ALA A 9 -21.94 -20.88 8.14
CA ALA A 9 -22.12 -20.20 6.86
C ALA A 9 -20.79 -20.14 6.08
N LEU A 10 -19.68 -19.89 6.77
CA LEU A 10 -18.34 -19.93 6.18
C LEU A 10 -17.93 -21.35 5.78
N ASP A 11 -18.30 -22.37 6.54
CA ASP A 11 -18.04 -23.78 6.16
C ASP A 11 -18.76 -24.14 4.84
N THR A 12 -19.91 -23.53 4.60
CA THR A 12 -20.71 -23.77 3.38
C THR A 12 -20.23 -22.90 2.21
N ASP A 13 -19.93 -21.62 2.46
CA ASP A 13 -19.52 -20.64 1.45
C ASP A 13 -18.38 -19.74 1.97
N HIS A 14 -17.18 -20.31 2.02
CA HIS A 14 -15.98 -19.63 2.49
C HIS A 14 -15.45 -18.57 1.51
N ARG A 15 -15.97 -18.50 0.27
CA ARG A 15 -15.56 -17.50 -0.75
C ARG A 15 -16.44 -16.25 -0.74
N ASN A 16 -17.53 -16.27 0.01
CA ASN A 16 -18.42 -15.11 0.10
C ASN A 16 -17.82 -14.00 0.96
N ILE A 17 -17.32 -12.99 0.27
CA ILE A 17 -16.74 -11.79 0.88
C ILE A 17 -17.65 -11.14 1.91
N THR A 18 -18.94 -11.01 1.60
CA THR A 18 -19.88 -10.28 2.45
C THR A 18 -20.08 -10.98 3.79
N LEU A 19 -20.01 -12.32 3.84
CA LEU A 19 -20.07 -13.08 5.09
C LEU A 19 -18.89 -12.74 6.01
N TRP A 20 -17.66 -12.76 5.47
CA TRP A 20 -16.46 -12.39 6.23
C TRP A 20 -16.54 -10.97 6.77
N LEU A 21 -16.95 -10.00 5.94
CA LEU A 21 -17.07 -8.60 6.34
C LEU A 21 -18.10 -8.42 7.46
N LYS A 22 -19.30 -9.01 7.33
CA LYS A 22 -20.36 -8.93 8.34
C LYS A 22 -19.96 -9.61 9.64
N TYR A 23 -19.24 -10.72 9.56
CA TYR A 23 -18.79 -11.44 10.74
C TYR A 23 -17.70 -10.67 11.49
N ALA A 24 -16.73 -10.10 10.78
CA ALA A 24 -15.70 -9.26 11.39
C ALA A 24 -16.30 -8.01 12.04
N GLU A 25 -17.27 -7.37 11.37
CA GLU A 25 -17.98 -6.22 11.92
C GLU A 25 -18.76 -6.59 13.20
N LEU A 26 -19.41 -7.75 13.23
CA LEU A 26 -20.08 -8.26 14.42
C LEU A 26 -19.09 -8.41 15.59
N GLU A 27 -17.94 -9.05 15.37
CA GLU A 27 -16.91 -9.22 16.41
C GLU A 27 -16.38 -7.87 16.92
N MET A 28 -16.17 -6.90 16.02
CA MET A 28 -15.76 -5.55 16.38
C MET A 28 -16.82 -4.82 17.22
N ARG A 29 -18.11 -4.93 16.87
CA ARG A 29 -19.21 -4.36 17.67
C ARG A 29 -19.28 -4.96 19.08
N HIS A 30 -18.92 -6.23 19.24
CA HIS A 30 -18.83 -6.88 20.54
C HIS A 30 -17.50 -6.63 21.28
N ARG A 31 -16.60 -5.80 20.72
CA ARG A 31 -15.26 -5.49 21.25
C ARG A 31 -14.34 -6.71 21.34
N GLN A 32 -14.55 -7.70 20.49
CA GLN A 32 -13.83 -8.97 20.49
C GLN A 32 -12.69 -8.92 19.48
N VAL A 33 -11.73 -8.04 19.74
CA VAL A 33 -10.64 -7.68 18.82
C VAL A 33 -9.81 -8.90 18.40
N MET A 34 -9.47 -9.78 19.34
CA MET A 34 -8.66 -10.97 19.01
C MET A 34 -9.40 -11.91 18.05
N HIS A 35 -10.72 -12.04 18.20
CA HIS A 35 -11.52 -12.85 17.29
C HIS A 35 -11.61 -12.20 15.91
N ALA A 36 -11.76 -10.88 15.85
CA ALA A 36 -11.73 -10.14 14.59
C ALA A 36 -10.37 -10.29 13.88
N ARG A 37 -9.24 -10.22 14.60
CA ARG A 37 -7.89 -10.49 14.05
C ARG A 37 -7.78 -11.88 13.46
N ASN A 38 -8.12 -12.91 14.24
CA ASN A 38 -8.10 -14.29 13.78
C ASN A 38 -8.96 -14.50 12.54
N LEU A 39 -10.11 -13.82 12.47
CA LEU A 39 -11.00 -13.87 11.33
C LEU A 39 -10.38 -13.20 10.09
N TRP A 40 -9.76 -12.03 10.24
CA TRP A 40 -9.05 -11.38 9.15
C TRP A 40 -7.86 -12.20 8.67
N ASP A 41 -7.06 -12.76 9.57
CA ASP A 41 -5.95 -13.64 9.23
C ASP A 41 -6.40 -14.84 8.41
N ARG A 42 -7.51 -15.48 8.79
CA ARG A 42 -8.13 -16.55 7.98
C ARG A 42 -8.59 -16.03 6.62
N ALA A 43 -9.28 -14.88 6.58
CA ALA A 43 -9.81 -14.32 5.35
C ALA A 43 -8.72 -14.00 4.31
N VAL A 44 -7.62 -13.39 4.75
CA VAL A 44 -6.51 -13.02 3.85
C VAL A 44 -5.70 -14.24 3.38
N VAL A 45 -5.66 -15.32 4.16
CA VAL A 45 -5.04 -16.59 3.73
C VAL A 45 -5.90 -17.30 2.68
N ILE A 46 -7.22 -17.32 2.87
CA ILE A 46 -8.15 -17.99 1.93
C ILE A 46 -8.31 -17.18 0.64
N MET A 47 -8.34 -15.85 0.74
CA MET A 47 -8.57 -14.93 -0.38
C MET A 47 -7.58 -13.75 -0.35
N PRO A 48 -6.30 -14.00 -0.64
CA PRO A 48 -5.28 -12.95 -0.58
C PRO A 48 -5.48 -11.84 -1.61
N ARG A 49 -6.11 -12.14 -2.75
CA ARG A 49 -6.41 -11.14 -3.81
C ARG A 49 -7.58 -10.22 -3.49
N ALA A 50 -8.34 -10.49 -2.41
CA ALA A 50 -9.46 -9.66 -2.01
C ALA A 50 -8.97 -8.43 -1.21
N ASN A 51 -8.51 -7.40 -1.94
CA ASN A 51 -7.97 -6.15 -1.39
C ASN A 51 -8.81 -5.51 -0.28
N GLN A 52 -10.14 -5.63 -0.34
CA GLN A 52 -11.04 -5.10 0.69
C GLN A 52 -10.77 -5.65 2.10
N PHE A 53 -10.31 -6.90 2.23
CA PHE A 53 -9.99 -7.48 3.53
C PHE A 53 -8.76 -6.80 4.12
N TRP A 54 -7.72 -6.61 3.31
CA TRP A 54 -6.51 -5.91 3.72
C TRP A 54 -6.79 -4.46 4.11
N TYR A 55 -7.59 -3.74 3.33
CA TYR A 55 -8.02 -2.38 3.68
C TYR A 55 -8.76 -2.33 5.03
N LYS A 56 -9.71 -3.24 5.26
CA LYS A 56 -10.47 -3.29 6.52
C LYS A 56 -9.59 -3.74 7.70
N TYR A 57 -8.67 -4.66 7.46
CA TYR A 57 -7.79 -5.19 8.49
C TYR A 57 -6.75 -4.15 8.93
N THR A 58 -6.04 -3.53 7.99
CA THR A 58 -5.10 -2.44 8.28
C THR A 58 -5.78 -1.26 8.97
N TYR A 59 -6.96 -0.86 8.50
CA TYR A 59 -7.76 0.18 9.14
C TYR A 59 -8.18 -0.18 10.57
N MET A 60 -8.56 -1.44 10.81
CA MET A 60 -8.91 -1.91 12.16
C MET A 60 -7.70 -1.82 13.10
N GLU A 61 -6.52 -2.29 12.68
CA GLU A 61 -5.30 -2.20 13.49
C GLU A 61 -4.90 -0.75 13.77
N GLU A 62 -5.02 0.13 12.77
CA GLU A 62 -4.77 1.57 12.92
C GLU A 62 -5.73 2.21 13.94
N MET A 63 -7.04 1.89 13.88
CA MET A 63 -8.03 2.38 14.83
C MET A 63 -7.82 1.88 16.26
N LEU A 64 -7.16 0.72 16.41
CA LEU A 64 -6.78 0.18 17.72
C LEU A 64 -5.45 0.77 18.24
N GLY A 65 -4.81 1.65 17.48
CA GLY A 65 -3.51 2.23 17.80
C GLY A 65 -2.33 1.26 17.61
N ASN A 66 -2.56 0.09 17.02
CA ASN A 66 -1.52 -0.91 16.79
C ASN A 66 -0.80 -0.64 15.46
N ILE A 67 0.02 0.42 15.43
CA ILE A 67 0.76 0.85 14.24
C ILE A 67 1.70 -0.26 13.75
N ALA A 68 2.37 -0.97 14.67
CA ALA A 68 3.25 -2.09 14.32
C ALA A 68 2.49 -3.26 13.68
N GLY A 69 1.29 -3.58 14.20
CA GLY A 69 0.43 -4.59 13.59
C GLY A 69 -0.09 -4.18 12.22
N ALA A 70 -0.55 -2.92 12.06
CA ALA A 70 -0.97 -2.40 10.77
C ALA A 70 0.15 -2.50 9.72
N ARG A 71 1.40 -2.19 10.10
CA ARG A 71 2.59 -2.34 9.23
C ARG A 71 2.82 -3.79 8.82
N ALA A 72 2.81 -4.72 9.77
CA ALA A 72 2.99 -6.15 9.45
C ALA A 72 1.92 -6.67 8.48
N VAL A 73 0.68 -6.18 8.60
CA VAL A 73 -0.40 -6.50 7.65
C VAL A 73 -0.14 -5.89 6.28
N PHE A 74 0.34 -4.65 6.21
CA PHE A 74 0.73 -4.02 4.93
C PHE A 74 1.89 -4.77 4.26
N GLU A 75 2.93 -5.13 5.00
CA GLU A 75 4.07 -5.89 4.46
C GLU A 75 3.62 -7.22 3.85
N ARG A 76 2.81 -7.99 4.59
CA ARG A 76 2.18 -9.23 4.08
C ARG A 76 1.31 -8.99 2.85
N TRP A 77 0.63 -7.85 2.79
CA TRP A 77 -0.19 -7.52 1.63
C TRP A 77 0.68 -7.24 0.40
N MET A 78 1.81 -6.55 0.57
CA MET A 78 2.71 -6.21 -0.53
C MET A 78 3.39 -7.45 -1.15
N GLU A 79 3.55 -8.55 -0.39
CA GLU A 79 4.03 -9.84 -0.91
C GLU A 79 3.16 -10.39 -2.05
N TRP A 80 1.88 -10.00 -2.12
CA TRP A 80 0.95 -10.41 -3.17
C TRP A 80 0.95 -9.47 -4.38
N GLU A 81 1.88 -8.52 -4.43
CA GLU A 81 2.02 -7.51 -5.49
C GLU A 81 0.67 -6.86 -5.85
N PRO A 82 -0.01 -6.23 -4.88
CA PRO A 82 -1.34 -5.71 -5.09
C PRO A 82 -1.32 -4.51 -6.06
N PRO A 83 -2.49 -4.09 -6.56
CA PRO A 83 -2.59 -2.96 -7.48
C PRO A 83 -1.99 -1.68 -6.89
N GLU A 84 -1.64 -0.76 -7.77
CA GLU A 84 -1.02 0.54 -7.47
C GLU A 84 -1.65 1.25 -6.24
N GLN A 85 -2.99 1.26 -6.17
CA GLN A 85 -3.74 1.91 -5.09
C GLN A 85 -3.40 1.38 -3.68
N ALA A 86 -3.05 0.10 -3.55
CA ALA A 86 -2.69 -0.50 -2.27
C ALA A 86 -1.34 0.04 -1.78
N TRP A 87 -0.34 0.13 -2.67
CA TRP A 87 0.97 0.72 -2.40
C TRP A 87 0.83 2.19 -1.97
N LEU A 88 0.03 2.98 -2.70
CA LEU A 88 -0.22 4.38 -2.35
C LEU A 88 -0.90 4.53 -1.00
N THR A 89 -1.79 3.59 -0.64
CA THR A 89 -2.42 3.57 0.68
C THR A 89 -1.40 3.33 1.78
N TYR A 90 -0.46 2.41 1.57
CA TYR A 90 0.59 2.12 2.53
C TYR A 90 1.55 3.30 2.72
N ILE A 91 1.96 3.93 1.62
CA ILE A 91 2.78 5.15 1.63
C ILE A 91 2.07 6.27 2.41
N LYS A 92 0.79 6.52 2.11
CA LYS A 92 -0.02 7.52 2.83
C LYS A 92 -0.13 7.19 4.32
N PHE A 93 -0.16 5.91 4.68
CA PHE A 93 -0.14 5.49 6.08
C PHE A 93 1.17 5.87 6.77
N GLU A 94 2.33 5.55 6.20
CA GLU A 94 3.62 5.93 6.82
C GLU A 94 3.81 7.45 6.91
N LEU A 95 3.30 8.21 5.93
CA LEU A 95 3.35 9.67 5.97
C LEU A 95 2.48 10.28 7.07
N ARG A 96 1.33 9.66 7.43
CA ARG A 96 0.52 10.10 8.57
C ARG A 96 1.27 9.99 9.89
N TYR A 97 2.21 9.06 9.99
CA TYR A 97 3.03 8.83 11.18
C TYR A 97 4.43 9.45 11.07
N HIS A 98 4.64 10.37 10.11
CA HIS A 98 5.89 11.08 9.88
C HIS A 98 7.10 10.17 9.57
N GLU A 99 6.87 8.97 9.06
CA GLU A 99 7.92 7.99 8.76
C GLU A 99 8.34 8.05 7.29
N VAL A 100 8.91 9.19 6.91
CA VAL A 100 9.29 9.51 5.53
C VAL A 100 10.32 8.52 4.97
N ASP A 101 11.28 8.08 5.78
CA ASP A 101 12.31 7.11 5.35
C ASP A 101 11.71 5.73 5.01
N ARG A 102 10.64 5.33 5.71
CA ARG A 102 9.90 4.10 5.37
C ARG A 102 9.10 4.28 4.10
N ALA A 103 8.40 5.42 3.98
CA ALA A 103 7.66 5.76 2.77
C ALA A 103 8.57 5.74 1.52
N ARG A 104 9.81 6.22 1.61
CA ARG A 104 10.82 6.13 0.55
C ARG A 104 11.15 4.69 0.16
N LYS A 105 11.37 3.81 1.14
CA LYS A 105 11.64 2.38 0.87
C LYS A 105 10.44 1.73 0.16
N ILE A 106 9.23 2.05 0.61
CA ILE A 106 8.01 1.54 -0.02
C ILE A 106 7.87 2.07 -1.46
N TYR A 107 8.15 3.36 -1.71
CA TYR A 107 8.19 3.92 -3.05
C TYR A 107 9.21 3.23 -3.96
N SER A 108 10.40 2.94 -3.44
CA SER A 108 11.44 2.23 -4.18
C SER A 108 11.00 0.82 -4.57
N ASN A 109 10.32 0.10 -3.68
CA ASN A 109 9.75 -1.20 -4.00
C ASN A 109 8.57 -1.08 -4.98
N PHE A 110 7.73 -0.07 -4.81
CA PHE A 110 6.56 0.19 -5.65
C PHE A 110 6.94 0.40 -7.12
N VAL A 111 7.98 1.20 -7.41
CA VAL A 111 8.44 1.43 -8.79
C VAL A 111 9.07 0.19 -9.43
N MET A 112 9.59 -0.75 -8.63
CA MET A 112 10.13 -2.01 -9.13
C MET A 112 9.04 -3.02 -9.46
N VAL A 113 7.98 -3.08 -8.64
CA VAL A 113 6.84 -3.99 -8.86
C VAL A 113 5.95 -3.48 -10.00
N HIS A 114 5.74 -2.16 -10.08
CA HIS A 114 4.94 -1.51 -11.13
C HIS A 114 5.80 -0.50 -11.90
N PRO A 115 6.66 -0.96 -12.83
CA PRO A 115 7.61 -0.12 -13.55
C PRO A 115 6.94 0.70 -14.67
N ASP A 116 6.11 1.67 -14.26
CA ASP A 116 5.52 2.66 -15.16
C ASP A 116 6.17 4.02 -14.97
N VAL A 117 6.37 4.74 -16.08
CA VAL A 117 6.93 6.09 -16.08
C VAL A 117 6.17 7.04 -15.13
N THR A 118 4.85 6.88 -15.04
CA THR A 118 4.00 7.65 -14.12
C THR A 118 4.37 7.41 -12.65
N ASN A 119 4.76 6.18 -12.31
CA ASN A 119 5.10 5.77 -10.94
C ASN A 119 6.47 6.29 -10.56
N TRP A 120 7.43 6.25 -11.48
CA TRP A 120 8.75 6.88 -11.33
C TRP A 120 8.64 8.39 -11.14
N ILE A 121 7.85 9.09 -11.97
CA ILE A 121 7.59 10.53 -11.81
C ILE A 121 6.93 10.83 -10.46
N ARG A 122 5.97 9.99 -10.02
CA ARG A 122 5.32 10.16 -8.71
C ARG A 122 6.31 9.99 -7.55
N SER A 123 7.20 9.00 -7.63
CA SER A 123 8.26 8.79 -6.63
C SER A 123 9.25 9.96 -6.58
N ALA A 124 9.66 10.49 -7.74
CA ALA A 124 10.57 11.63 -7.78
C ALA A 124 9.92 12.91 -7.21
N ARG A 125 8.64 13.17 -7.54
CA ARG A 125 7.87 14.27 -6.94
C ARG A 125 7.70 14.12 -5.44
N PHE A 126 7.57 12.89 -4.95
CA PHE A 126 7.51 12.62 -3.52
C PHE A 126 8.82 13.01 -2.82
N GLU A 127 9.98 12.64 -3.36
CA GLU A 127 11.27 13.06 -2.79
C GLU A 127 11.44 14.59 -2.83
N GLU A 128 11.04 15.23 -3.94
CA GLU A 128 11.07 16.69 -4.08
C GLU A 128 10.20 17.40 -3.01
N GLN A 129 8.97 16.94 -2.81
CA GLN A 129 8.04 17.51 -1.81
C GLN A 129 8.54 17.38 -0.37
N ASN A 130 9.34 16.35 -0.07
CA ASN A 130 9.93 16.14 1.25
C ASN A 130 11.31 16.81 1.40
N GLY A 131 11.76 17.60 0.42
CA GLY A 131 13.02 18.35 0.47
C GLY A 131 14.26 17.53 0.07
N PHE A 132 14.09 16.31 -0.42
CA PHE A 132 15.19 15.43 -0.81
C PHE A 132 15.51 15.54 -2.31
N ILE A 133 16.05 16.69 -2.69
CA ILE A 133 16.36 17.03 -4.09
C ILE A 133 17.32 16.01 -4.73
N VAL A 134 18.37 15.62 -4.00
CA VAL A 134 19.36 14.63 -4.47
C VAL A 134 18.70 13.26 -4.69
N GLY A 135 17.77 12.88 -3.81
CA GLY A 135 16.99 11.66 -3.95
C GLY A 135 16.09 11.70 -5.19
N ALA A 136 15.39 12.82 -5.39
CA ALA A 136 14.54 13.03 -6.57
C ALA A 136 15.33 12.91 -7.87
N ARG A 137 16.53 13.53 -7.95
CA ARG A 137 17.42 13.41 -9.10
C ARG A 137 17.86 11.96 -9.34
N SER A 138 18.28 11.26 -8.28
CA SER A 138 18.67 9.84 -8.40
C SER A 138 17.53 8.95 -8.88
N VAL A 139 16.28 9.23 -8.49
CA VAL A 139 15.10 8.50 -8.99
C VAL A 139 14.88 8.77 -10.48
N PHE A 140 15.04 10.01 -10.94
CA PHE A 140 14.95 10.33 -12.37
C PHE A 140 16.06 9.67 -13.19
N GLU A 141 17.30 9.71 -12.71
CA GLU A 141 18.44 9.05 -13.36
C GLU A 141 18.21 7.53 -13.50
N LYS A 142 17.77 6.88 -12.41
CA LYS A 142 17.41 5.46 -12.43
C LYS A 142 16.26 5.14 -13.37
N ALA A 143 15.26 6.02 -13.46
CA ALA A 143 14.16 5.84 -14.39
C ALA A 143 14.65 5.89 -15.84
N VAL A 144 15.52 6.85 -16.17
CA VAL A 144 16.12 6.96 -17.52
C VAL A 144 16.97 5.73 -17.85
N GLU A 145 17.78 5.27 -16.91
CA GLU A 145 18.59 4.04 -17.09
C GLU A 145 17.72 2.79 -17.26
N PHE A 146 16.61 2.69 -16.51
CA PHE A 146 15.71 1.54 -16.54
C PHE A 146 14.93 1.42 -17.86
N PHE A 147 14.41 2.53 -18.40
CA PHE A 147 13.64 2.52 -19.65
C PHE A 147 14.54 2.55 -20.90
N GLY A 148 15.78 3.02 -20.77
CA GLY A 148 16.75 3.10 -21.86
C GLY A 148 16.30 3.99 -23.04
N ASP A 149 17.10 4.00 -24.11
CA ASP A 149 16.81 4.76 -25.33
C ASP A 149 15.69 4.13 -26.19
N ASP A 150 15.30 2.88 -25.90
CA ASP A 150 14.31 2.15 -26.70
C ASP A 150 12.86 2.55 -26.36
N HIS A 151 12.63 3.17 -25.20
CA HIS A 151 11.33 3.70 -24.76
C HIS A 151 11.46 5.15 -24.28
N ILE A 152 11.89 6.05 -25.18
CA ILE A 152 11.89 7.51 -24.94
C ILE A 152 10.46 7.95 -24.63
N ASN A 153 10.13 8.03 -23.35
CA ASN A 153 8.88 8.61 -22.91
C ASN A 153 9.11 10.10 -22.70
N GLU A 154 8.62 10.92 -23.64
CA GLU A 154 8.70 12.39 -23.59
C GLU A 154 8.27 12.94 -22.23
N ASN A 155 7.28 12.32 -21.58
CA ASN A 155 6.80 12.76 -20.27
C ASN A 155 7.85 12.64 -19.17
N LEU A 156 8.74 11.64 -19.22
CA LEU A 156 9.83 11.48 -18.25
C LEU A 156 10.85 12.60 -18.41
N PHE A 157 11.28 12.87 -19.64
CA PHE A 157 12.24 13.93 -19.94
C PHE A 157 11.67 15.31 -19.65
N ILE A 158 10.40 15.58 -20.00
CA ILE A 158 9.73 16.84 -19.65
C ILE A 158 9.64 16.99 -18.13
N ALA A 159 9.30 15.93 -17.40
CA ALA A 159 9.24 15.98 -15.94
C ALA A 159 10.62 16.25 -15.32
N PHE A 160 11.68 15.63 -15.85
CA PHE A 160 13.04 15.82 -15.38
C PHE A 160 13.60 17.22 -15.73
N ALA A 161 13.35 17.71 -16.94
CA ALA A 161 13.73 19.07 -17.34
C ALA A 161 13.06 20.13 -16.46
N ARG A 162 11.75 19.99 -16.20
CA ARG A 162 11.02 20.88 -15.28
C ARG A 162 11.56 20.79 -13.85
N PHE A 163 12.01 19.62 -13.41
CA PHE A 163 12.65 19.46 -12.11
C PHE A 163 13.98 20.24 -12.05
N GLU A 164 14.87 20.06 -13.03
CA GLU A 164 16.14 20.79 -13.09
C GLU A 164 15.97 22.31 -13.21
N GLU A 165 14.95 22.78 -13.94
CA GLU A 165 14.61 24.20 -14.03
C GLU A 165 14.25 24.78 -12.65
N ARG A 166 13.37 24.10 -11.90
CA ARG A 166 13.01 24.52 -10.53
C ARG A 166 14.20 24.53 -9.57
N GLN A 167 15.19 23.67 -9.77
CA GLN A 167 16.39 23.64 -8.91
C GLN A 167 17.43 24.69 -9.31
N LYS A 168 17.43 25.18 -10.56
CA LYS A 168 18.35 26.22 -11.03
C LYS A 168 17.87 27.65 -10.72
N GLU A 169 16.60 27.82 -10.40
CA GLU A 169 16.02 29.11 -10.00
C GLU A 169 16.21 29.44 -8.51
N VAL A 170 16.80 28.52 -7.72
CA VAL A 170 17.00 28.65 -6.26
C VAL A 170 18.47 28.96 -5.93
#